data_AF-A0A2V9GSW4-F1
#
_entry.id   AF-A0A2V9GSW4-F1
#
_cell.length_a   1.000
_cell.length_b   1.000
_cell.length_c   1.000
_cell.angle_alpha   90.00
_cell.angle_beta   90.00
_cell.angle_gamma   90.00
#
_symmetry.space_group_name_H-M   'P 1'
#
loop_
_entity.id
_entity.type
_entity.pdbx_description
1 polymer ?
#
loop_
_entity_poly.entity_id
_entity_poly.type
_entity_poly.pdbx_seq_one_letter_code
_entity_poly.pdbx_strand_id
1 'polypeptide(L)'
;MATFGLIEYQDASPEVRAVYDDIMATRKIDWINNFWKAIAHDPALLKRTWESLKQVMGAGALDPLTKELIYIAVSVTNNCTYCIASHTASAFGKGMTDAMFKELQAIIGMANESNKLVTGYQVEVDQRFQPPLPR
;
A
#
# COMPACT_ATOMS: atom_id res chain seq x y z
N MET A 1 -2.28 -19.88 -0.09
CA MET A 1 -0.93 -20.26 0.39
C MET A 1 0.11 -19.56 -0.47
N ALA A 2 1.30 -19.26 0.06
CA ALA A 2 2.36 -18.62 -0.72
C ALA A 2 3.03 -19.64 -1.67
N THR A 3 3.54 -19.17 -2.82
CA THR A 3 4.21 -20.01 -3.83
C THR A 3 5.54 -20.58 -3.30
N PHE A 4 6.32 -19.74 -2.62
CA PHE A 4 7.45 -20.16 -1.81
C PHE A 4 7.04 -20.19 -0.33
N GLY A 5 7.70 -21.02 0.46
CA GLY A 5 7.55 -20.98 1.93
C GLY A 5 7.89 -19.60 2.49
N LEU A 6 7.51 -19.33 3.73
CA LEU A 6 7.87 -18.06 4.39
C LEU A 6 9.24 -18.21 5.06
N ILE A 7 10.14 -17.25 4.86
CA ILE A 7 11.38 -17.19 5.64
C ILE A 7 11.05 -16.56 6.98
N GLU A 8 11.02 -17.39 8.02
CA GLU A 8 10.83 -16.92 9.38
C GLU A 8 12.11 -16.29 9.93
N TYR A 9 11.99 -15.45 10.95
CA TYR A 9 13.12 -14.66 11.47
C TYR A 9 14.30 -15.54 11.90
N GLN A 10 14.04 -16.66 12.57
CA GLN A 10 15.07 -17.60 13.04
C GLN A 10 15.83 -18.27 11.88
N ASP A 11 15.19 -18.40 10.71
CA ASP A 11 15.72 -19.08 9.53
C ASP A 11 16.36 -18.09 8.53
N ALA A 12 16.19 -16.78 8.75
CA ALA A 12 16.69 -15.72 7.88
C ALA A 12 18.23 -15.63 7.90
N SER A 13 18.83 -15.28 6.75
CA SER A 13 20.24 -14.91 6.66
C SER A 13 20.50 -13.58 7.40
N PRO A 14 21.76 -13.25 7.74
CA PRO A 14 22.09 -11.97 8.38
C PRO A 14 21.57 -10.74 7.63
N GLU A 15 21.59 -10.78 6.29
CA GLU A 15 21.12 -9.69 5.42
C GLU A 15 19.60 -9.52 5.50
N VAL A 16 18.85 -10.63 5.49
CA VAL A 16 17.38 -10.60 5.63
C VAL A 16 16.98 -10.14 7.03
N ARG A 17 17.66 -10.63 8.07
CA ARG A 17 17.39 -10.20 9.46
C ARG A 17 17.59 -8.71 9.63
N ALA A 18 18.66 -8.14 9.06
CA ALA A 18 18.89 -6.70 9.12
C ALA A 18 17.72 -5.88 8.55
N VAL A 19 17.09 -6.34 7.46
CA VAL A 19 15.88 -5.69 6.91
C VAL A 19 14.68 -5.89 7.82
N TYR A 20 14.48 -7.09 8.38
CA TYR A 20 13.40 -7.34 9.34
C TYR A 20 13.52 -6.47 10.60
N ASP A 21 14.73 -6.36 11.14
CA ASP A 21 15.01 -5.52 12.31
C ASP A 21 14.68 -4.05 12.01
N ASP A 22 15.04 -3.55 10.82
CA ASP A 22 14.69 -2.18 10.43
C ASP A 22 13.17 -1.98 10.24
N ILE A 23 12.46 -2.97 9.68
CA ILE A 23 10.99 -2.93 9.59
C ILE A 23 10.36 -2.84 10.98
N MET A 24 10.77 -3.73 11.90
CA MET A 24 10.28 -3.78 13.28
C MET A 24 10.55 -2.47 14.01
N ALA A 25 11.79 -1.96 13.95
CA ALA A 25 12.17 -0.70 14.57
C ALA A 25 11.40 0.49 13.99
N THR A 26 11.29 0.57 12.66
CA THR A 26 10.61 1.69 11.97
C THR A 26 9.11 1.70 12.25
N ARG A 27 8.46 0.53 12.24
CA ARG A 27 7.01 0.40 12.47
C ARG A 27 6.65 0.27 13.95
N LYS A 28 7.63 0.16 14.84
CA LYS A 28 7.46 -0.06 16.29
C LYS A 28 6.62 -1.30 16.60
N ILE A 29 6.96 -2.40 15.94
CA ILE A 29 6.33 -3.71 16.10
C ILE A 29 7.41 -4.75 16.39
N ASP A 30 7.02 -5.88 16.96
CA ASP A 30 7.89 -7.02 17.34
C ASP A 30 7.70 -8.24 16.43
N TRP A 31 6.98 -8.07 15.32
CA TRP A 31 6.70 -9.12 14.35
C TRP A 31 6.73 -8.59 12.91
N ILE A 32 6.92 -9.49 11.95
CA ILE A 32 6.96 -9.19 10.52
C ILE A 32 5.79 -9.88 9.80
N ASN A 33 5.08 -9.15 8.95
CA ASN A 33 3.98 -9.72 8.17
C ASN A 33 4.47 -10.53 6.96
N ASN A 34 3.66 -11.50 6.53
CA ASN A 34 4.04 -12.50 5.53
C ASN A 34 4.52 -11.96 4.18
N PHE A 35 4.16 -10.74 3.77
CA PHE A 35 4.67 -10.14 2.53
C PHE A 35 6.20 -10.04 2.54
N TRP A 36 6.77 -9.51 3.63
CA TRP A 36 8.23 -9.39 3.78
C TRP A 36 8.91 -10.76 3.88
N LYS A 37 8.25 -11.72 4.54
CA LYS A 37 8.71 -13.12 4.61
C LYS A 37 8.72 -13.83 3.28
N ALA A 38 7.73 -13.54 2.43
CA ALA A 38 7.61 -14.14 1.11
C ALA A 38 8.66 -13.62 0.13
N ILE A 39 8.97 -12.32 0.14
CA ILE A 39 9.97 -11.75 -0.78
C ILE A 39 11.41 -11.92 -0.30
N ALA A 40 11.61 -12.39 0.94
CA ALA A 40 12.93 -12.58 1.52
C ALA A 40 13.78 -13.69 0.87
N HIS A 41 13.17 -14.54 0.04
CA HIS A 41 13.91 -15.46 -0.83
C HIS A 41 14.87 -14.75 -1.79
N ASP A 42 14.66 -13.45 -2.04
CA ASP A 42 15.60 -12.57 -2.73
C ASP A 42 15.97 -11.40 -1.79
N PRO A 43 17.12 -11.46 -1.08
CA PRO A 43 17.54 -10.41 -0.16
C PRO A 43 17.69 -9.03 -0.81
N ALA A 44 18.12 -8.98 -2.08
CA ALA A 44 18.27 -7.72 -2.80
C ALA A 44 16.91 -7.09 -3.14
N LEU A 45 15.92 -7.91 -3.53
CA LEU A 45 14.52 -7.48 -3.67
C LEU A 45 13.93 -7.01 -2.35
N LEU A 46 14.08 -7.79 -1.29
CA LEU A 46 13.56 -7.42 0.03
C LEU A 46 14.06 -6.04 0.46
N LYS A 47 15.38 -5.83 0.40
CA LYS A 47 16.01 -4.57 0.79
C LYS A 47 15.49 -3.39 -0.04
N ARG A 48 15.58 -3.47 -1.37
CA ARG A 48 15.17 -2.35 -2.25
C ARG A 48 13.69 -2.02 -2.13
N THR A 49 12.83 -3.04 -1.95
CA THR A 49 11.39 -2.85 -1.76
C THR A 49 11.11 -2.19 -0.41
N TRP A 50 11.77 -2.61 0.66
CA TRP A 50 11.61 -2.00 1.97
C TRP A 50 12.07 -0.53 1.98
N GLU A 51 13.25 -0.24 1.45
CA GLU A 51 13.77 1.14 1.37
C GLU A 51 12.83 2.06 0.59
N SER A 52 12.34 1.60 -0.56
CA SER A 52 11.36 2.36 -1.37
C SER A 52 10.06 2.59 -0.60
N LEU A 53 9.51 1.56 0.04
CA LEU A 53 8.26 1.66 0.79
C LEU A 53 8.43 2.58 2.01
N LYS A 54 9.54 2.48 2.74
CA LYS A 54 9.87 3.32 3.89
C LYS A 54 9.95 4.79 3.50
N GLN A 55 10.56 5.09 2.35
CA GLN A 55 10.62 6.45 1.82
C GLN A 55 9.24 6.98 1.43
N VAL A 56 8.48 6.22 0.62
CA VAL A 56 7.17 6.67 0.09
C VAL A 56 6.12 6.81 1.20
N MET A 57 6.09 5.85 2.14
CA MET A 57 5.11 5.80 3.23
C MET A 57 5.57 6.55 4.50
N GLY A 58 6.79 7.08 4.51
CA GLY A 58 7.34 7.90 5.60
C GLY A 58 6.74 9.30 5.68
N ALA A 59 7.38 10.22 6.41
CA ALA A 59 6.92 11.61 6.52
C ALA A 59 6.94 12.32 5.15
N GLY A 60 5.99 13.23 4.92
CA GLY A 60 5.90 14.01 3.68
C GLY A 60 4.71 14.95 3.71
N ALA A 61 4.34 15.49 2.54
CA ALA A 61 3.23 16.45 2.42
C ALA A 61 1.85 15.83 2.72
N LEU A 62 1.67 14.54 2.46
CA LEU A 62 0.47 13.79 2.87
C LEU A 62 0.73 13.12 4.22
N ASP A 63 -0.25 13.21 5.11
CA ASP A 63 -0.18 12.54 6.41
C ASP A 63 -0.25 11.00 6.27
N PRO A 64 0.21 10.25 7.28
CA PRO A 64 0.29 8.79 7.20
C PRO A 64 -1.04 8.08 6.98
N LEU A 65 -2.16 8.64 7.47
CA LEU A 65 -3.49 8.03 7.30
C LEU A 65 -3.94 8.23 5.85
N THR A 66 -3.84 9.45 5.31
CA THR A 66 -4.15 9.73 3.89
C THR A 66 -3.40 8.80 2.94
N LYS A 67 -2.11 8.55 3.20
CA LYS A 67 -1.32 7.60 2.38
C LYS A 67 -1.89 6.18 2.41
N GLU A 68 -2.35 5.70 3.56
CA GLU A 68 -2.98 4.37 3.65
C GLU A 68 -4.34 4.31 2.95
N LEU A 69 -5.16 5.36 3.04
CA LEU A 69 -6.46 5.42 2.35
C LEU A 69 -6.26 5.29 0.83
N ILE A 70 -5.26 5.98 0.28
CA ILE A 70 -4.86 5.86 -1.13
C ILE A 70 -4.40 4.42 -1.43
N TYR A 71 -3.57 3.83 -0.57
CA TYR A 71 -3.07 2.47 -0.76
C TYR A 71 -4.21 1.43 -0.75
N ILE A 72 -5.20 1.60 0.12
CA ILE A 72 -6.41 0.77 0.16
C ILE A 72 -7.20 0.93 -1.14
N ALA A 73 -7.42 2.15 -1.62
CA ALA A 73 -8.16 2.40 -2.86
C ALA A 73 -7.54 1.70 -4.08
N VAL A 74 -6.21 1.78 -4.21
CA VAL A 74 -5.46 1.06 -5.25
C VAL A 74 -5.56 -0.46 -5.04
N SER A 75 -5.42 -0.93 -3.80
CA SER A 75 -5.46 -2.36 -3.47
C SER A 75 -6.82 -3.01 -3.76
N VAL A 76 -7.91 -2.31 -3.45
CA VAL A 76 -9.28 -2.75 -3.75
C VAL A 76 -9.50 -2.80 -5.25
N THR A 77 -9.11 -1.74 -5.97
CA THR A 77 -9.24 -1.68 -7.43
C THR A 77 -8.44 -2.79 -8.13
N ASN A 78 -7.28 -3.15 -7.59
CA ASN A 78 -6.43 -4.24 -8.09
C ASN A 78 -6.81 -5.63 -7.55
N ASN A 79 -7.88 -5.75 -6.78
CA ASN A 79 -8.36 -7.00 -6.18
C ASN A 79 -7.29 -7.76 -5.35
N CYS A 80 -6.40 -7.04 -4.66
CA CYS A 80 -5.36 -7.66 -3.84
C CYS A 80 -5.87 -7.93 -2.40
N THR A 81 -6.42 -9.12 -2.14
CA THR A 81 -6.94 -9.51 -0.81
C THR A 81 -5.94 -9.28 0.32
N TYR A 82 -4.68 -9.67 0.14
CA TYR A 82 -3.64 -9.49 1.16
C TYR A 82 -3.38 -8.00 1.45
N CYS A 83 -3.27 -7.19 0.39
CA CYS A 83 -3.02 -5.76 0.49
C CYS A 83 -4.20 -5.04 1.15
N ILE A 84 -5.44 -5.38 0.77
CA ILE A 84 -6.65 -4.83 1.38
C ILE A 84 -6.60 -5.06 2.89
N ALA A 85 -6.32 -6.28 3.34
CA ALA A 85 -6.25 -6.60 4.77
C ALA A 85 -5.13 -5.84 5.48
N SER A 86 -3.89 -5.87 4.95
CA SER A 86 -2.74 -5.26 5.62
C SER A 86 -2.82 -3.74 5.71
N HIS A 87 -3.26 -3.09 4.64
CA HIS A 87 -3.37 -1.63 4.61
C HIS A 87 -4.58 -1.12 5.38
N THR A 88 -5.69 -1.87 5.39
CA THR A 88 -6.85 -1.56 6.26
C THR A 88 -6.44 -1.60 7.74
N ALA A 89 -5.73 -2.65 8.17
CA ALA A 89 -5.23 -2.73 9.55
C ALA A 89 -4.26 -1.58 9.89
N SER A 90 -3.36 -1.23 8.98
CA SER A 90 -2.44 -0.10 9.13
C SER A 90 -3.18 1.23 9.25
N ALA A 91 -4.22 1.45 8.43
CA ALA A 91 -5.04 2.65 8.47
C ALA A 91 -5.80 2.81 9.79
N PHE A 92 -6.41 1.73 10.31
CA PHE A 92 -7.04 1.76 11.65
C PHE A 92 -6.02 2.09 12.75
N GLY A 93 -4.82 1.50 12.69
CA GLY A 93 -3.72 1.85 13.61
C GLY A 93 -3.27 3.31 13.53
N LYS A 94 -3.62 4.02 12.45
CA LYS A 94 -3.31 5.44 12.21
C LYS A 94 -4.52 6.37 12.38
N GLY A 95 -5.63 5.86 12.94
CA GLY A 95 -6.80 6.67 13.27
C GLY A 95 -7.94 6.64 12.26
N MET A 96 -7.93 5.73 11.28
CA MET A 96 -9.11 5.49 10.45
C MET A 96 -10.30 5.07 11.34
N THR A 97 -11.46 5.66 11.09
CA THR A 97 -12.73 5.27 11.73
C THR A 97 -13.57 4.39 10.81
N ASP A 98 -14.56 3.69 11.38
CA ASP A 98 -15.54 2.95 10.58
C ASP A 98 -16.30 3.84 9.58
N ALA A 99 -16.55 5.10 9.95
CA ALA A 99 -17.18 6.07 9.06
C ALA A 99 -16.28 6.37 7.85
N MET A 100 -14.98 6.63 8.10
CA MET A 100 -13.99 6.84 7.03
C MET A 100 -13.85 5.62 6.14
N PHE A 101 -13.86 4.40 6.71
CA PHE A 101 -13.80 3.17 5.91
C PHE A 101 -15.01 3.06 4.98
N LYS A 102 -16.23 3.25 5.48
CA LYS A 102 -17.46 3.18 4.67
C LYS A 102 -17.46 4.23 3.55
N GLU A 103 -17.04 5.46 3.86
CA GLU A 103 -16.90 6.54 2.89
C GLU A 103 -15.85 6.22 1.83
N LEU A 104 -14.68 5.70 2.23
CA LEU A 104 -13.63 5.26 1.31
C LEU A 104 -14.15 4.20 0.34
N GLN A 105 -14.91 3.21 0.81
CA GLN A 105 -15.49 2.19 -0.07
C GLN A 105 -16.49 2.78 -1.08
N ALA A 106 -17.29 3.77 -0.67
CA ALA A 106 -18.19 4.47 -1.58
C ALA A 106 -17.42 5.26 -2.65
N ILE A 107 -16.35 5.96 -2.28
CA ILE A 107 -15.47 6.67 -3.21
C ILE A 107 -14.82 5.70 -4.21
N ILE A 108 -14.29 4.58 -3.73
CA ILE A 108 -13.67 3.56 -4.60
C ILE A 108 -14.68 3.00 -5.60
N GLY A 109 -15.89 2.69 -5.15
CA GLY A 109 -16.97 2.20 -6.00
C GLY A 109 -17.32 3.19 -7.10
N MET A 110 -17.58 4.45 -6.73
CA MET A 110 -17.94 5.51 -7.67
C MET A 110 -16.82 5.78 -8.68
N ALA A 111 -15.57 5.88 -8.22
CA ALA A 111 -14.42 6.10 -9.10
C ALA A 111 -14.25 4.97 -10.12
N ASN A 112 -14.41 3.72 -9.70
CA ASN A 112 -14.32 2.58 -10.62
C ASN A 112 -15.48 2.55 -11.63
N GLU A 113 -16.69 2.90 -11.22
CA GLU A 113 -17.85 3.00 -12.12
C GLU A 113 -17.65 4.11 -13.15
N SER A 114 -17.36 5.33 -12.70
CA SER A 114 -17.18 6.49 -13.59
C SER A 114 -16.01 6.30 -14.55
N ASN A 115 -14.89 5.72 -14.10
CA ASN A 115 -13.74 5.45 -14.96
C ASN A 115 -14.09 4.49 -16.10
N LYS A 116 -14.91 3.47 -15.83
CA LYS A 116 -15.38 2.53 -16.85
C LYS A 116 -16.34 3.19 -17.83
N LEU A 117 -17.25 4.03 -17.35
CA LEU A 117 -18.15 4.80 -18.23
C LEU A 117 -17.35 5.73 -19.13
N VAL A 118 -16.44 6.55 -18.58
CA VAL A 118 -15.58 7.46 -19.34
C VAL A 118 -14.74 6.71 -20.38
N THR A 119 -14.15 5.58 -19.99
CA THR A 119 -13.37 4.73 -20.89
C THR A 119 -14.25 4.12 -21.99
N GLY A 120 -15.41 3.56 -21.64
CA GLY A 120 -16.31 2.90 -22.59
C GLY A 120 -16.92 3.87 -23.61
N TYR A 121 -17.27 5.09 -23.19
CA TYR A 121 -17.79 6.13 -24.06
C TYR A 121 -16.70 6.92 -24.80
N GLN A 122 -15.42 6.68 -24.50
CA GLN A 122 -14.27 7.43 -25.06
C GLN A 122 -14.47 8.95 -24.90
N VAL A 123 -14.86 9.38 -23.70
CA VAL A 123 -15.17 10.79 -23.43
C VAL A 123 -13.91 11.64 -23.67
N GLU A 124 -14.05 12.69 -24.49
CA GLU A 124 -12.97 13.63 -24.75
C GLU A 124 -12.62 14.43 -23.49
N VAL A 125 -11.33 14.73 -23.31
CA VAL A 125 -10.90 15.59 -22.20
C VAL A 125 -11.32 17.03 -22.49
N ASP A 126 -12.11 17.63 -21.60
CA ASP A 126 -12.52 19.03 -21.71
C ASP A 126 -11.32 19.96 -21.85
N GLN A 127 -11.43 20.95 -22.76
CA GLN A 127 -10.38 21.96 -22.97
C GLN A 127 -10.01 22.74 -21.69
N ARG A 128 -10.95 22.86 -20.74
CA ARG A 128 -10.70 23.52 -19.45
C ARG A 128 -9.78 22.73 -18.51
N PHE A 129 -9.62 21.42 -18.73
CA PHE A 129 -8.69 20.56 -17.98
C PHE A 129 -7.33 20.41 -18.68
N GLN A 130 -7.25 20.83 -19.96
CA GLN A 130 -5.99 20.93 -20.69
C GLN A 130 -5.16 22.09 -20.09
N PRO A 131 -3.83 21.94 -19.98
CA PRO A 131 -2.97 22.86 -19.22
C PRO A 131 -3.05 24.34 -19.65
N PRO A 132 -2.69 25.29 -18.75
CA PRO A 132 -1.73 25.09 -17.67
C PRO A 132 -2.42 25.13 -16.30
N LEU A 133 -2.45 23.98 -15.61
CA LEU A 133 -2.45 24.03 -14.15
C LEU A 133 -1.27 24.94 -13.75
N PRO A 134 -1.47 25.99 -12.94
CA PRO A 134 -0.37 26.85 -12.50
C PRO A 134 0.71 25.95 -11.89
N ARG A 135 1.94 26.12 -12.36
CA ARG A 135 3.12 25.46 -11.79
C ARG A 135 3.39 25.98 -10.39
#